data_AF-A0A7S3HFN1-F1
#
_entry.id   AF-A0A7S3HFN1-F1
#
_cell.length_a   1.000
_cell.length_b   1.000
_cell.length_c   1.000
_cell.angle_alpha   90.00
_cell.angle_beta   90.00
_cell.angle_gamma   90.00
#
_symmetry.space_group_name_H-M   'P 1'
#
loop_
_entity.id
_entity.type
_entity.pdbx_description
1 polymer ?
#
loop_
_entity_poly.entity_id
_entity_poly.type
_entity_poly.pdbx_seq_one_letter_code
_entity_poly.pdbx_strand_id
1 'polypeptide(L)'
;HRFTAQSIHAAVEHMVANKSIPQVKITFMGDSALRGIMCGIGRILMGSELHGPNSNVVCGSPQSRKIVSFPDLHNRYGIQYGPHLMFSFIYIEYLHNEVTGTVLQKMMTEHPYALVLNTGAWDFMAVNAEREKNGVNSTDLCDTPEDVTISEHRASEPVQ
;
A
#
# COMPACT_ATOMS: atom_id res chain seq x y z
N HIS A 1 -22.98 7.64 0.37
CA HIS A 1 -22.49 7.80 -1.01
C HIS A 1 -21.38 6.78 -1.26
N ARG A 2 -21.39 6.05 -2.39
CA ARG A 2 -20.35 5.07 -2.77
C ARG A 2 -19.30 5.75 -3.64
N PHE A 3 -18.02 5.47 -3.43
CA PHE A 3 -16.95 5.93 -4.31
C PHE A 3 -17.02 5.15 -5.63
N THR A 4 -17.43 5.82 -6.70
CA THR A 4 -17.46 5.32 -8.08
C THR A 4 -16.28 5.88 -8.88
N ALA A 5 -15.96 5.27 -10.03
CA ALA A 5 -14.99 5.81 -10.98
C ALA A 5 -15.26 7.30 -11.30
N GLN A 6 -16.52 7.64 -11.60
CA GLN A 6 -16.94 9.00 -11.94
C GLN A 6 -16.68 9.97 -10.78
N SER A 7 -17.01 9.57 -9.54
CA SER A 7 -16.76 10.41 -8.37
C SER A 7 -15.27 10.64 -8.10
N ILE A 8 -14.43 9.63 -8.33
CA ILE A 8 -12.98 9.77 -8.16
C ILE A 8 -12.39 10.67 -9.25
N HIS A 9 -12.78 10.47 -10.51
CA HIS A 9 -12.35 11.34 -11.61
C HIS A 9 -12.79 12.79 -11.39
N ALA A 10 -14.05 13.03 -11.01
CA ALA A 10 -14.54 14.38 -10.72
C ALA A 10 -13.76 15.05 -9.58
N ALA A 11 -13.42 14.29 -8.53
CA ALA A 11 -12.60 14.80 -7.43
C ALA A 11 -11.18 15.17 -7.89
N VAL A 12 -10.55 14.32 -8.72
CA VAL A 12 -9.22 14.60 -9.29
C VAL A 12 -9.24 15.84 -10.18
N GLU A 13 -10.20 15.97 -11.09
CA GLU A 13 -10.33 17.14 -11.95
C GLU A 13 -10.51 18.43 -11.13
N HIS A 14 -11.35 18.38 -10.10
CA HIS A 14 -11.55 19.52 -9.20
C HIS A 14 -10.27 19.88 -8.43
N MET A 15 -9.48 18.89 -8.02
CA MET A 15 -8.21 19.12 -7.36
C MET A 15 -7.17 19.75 -8.28
N VAL A 16 -7.08 19.28 -9.53
CA VAL A 16 -6.18 19.82 -10.56
C VAL A 16 -6.52 21.28 -10.85
N ALA A 17 -7.81 21.56 -11.08
CA ALA A 17 -8.30 22.91 -11.39
C ALA A 17 -8.04 23.90 -10.25
N ASN A 18 -8.27 23.50 -8.99
CA ASN A 18 -8.20 24.41 -7.86
C ASN A 18 -6.82 24.52 -7.21
N LYS A 19 -6.02 23.44 -7.24
CA LYS A 19 -4.69 23.41 -6.60
C LYS A 19 -3.56 23.66 -7.60
N SER A 20 -3.87 23.88 -8.89
CA SER A 20 -2.90 24.06 -9.97
C SER A 20 -1.83 22.95 -10.00
N ILE A 21 -2.21 21.73 -9.61
CA ILE A 21 -1.34 20.57 -9.67
C ILE A 21 -1.48 19.91 -11.04
N PRO A 22 -0.38 19.65 -11.77
CA PRO A 22 -0.46 19.09 -13.12
C PRO A 22 -0.97 17.64 -13.13
N GLN A 23 -0.77 16.92 -12.03
CA GLN A 23 -1.18 15.53 -11.89
C GLN A 23 -1.28 15.16 -10.40
N VAL A 24 -2.31 14.41 -10.03
CA VAL A 24 -2.44 13.74 -8.74
C VAL A 24 -1.66 12.43 -8.81
N LYS A 25 -0.49 12.40 -8.17
CA LYS A 25 0.36 11.21 -8.05
C LYS A 25 0.18 10.58 -6.68
N ILE A 26 -0.33 9.35 -6.61
CA ILE A 26 -0.42 8.59 -5.37
C ILE A 26 0.58 7.44 -5.44
N THR A 27 1.54 7.43 -4.52
CA THR A 27 2.54 6.36 -4.42
C THR A 27 2.16 5.43 -3.28
N PHE A 28 2.08 4.14 -3.58
CA PHE A 28 1.88 3.05 -2.64
C PHE A 28 3.22 2.35 -2.45
N MET A 29 3.72 2.30 -1.22
CA MET A 29 4.99 1.66 -0.88
C MET A 29 4.71 0.65 0.22
N GLY A 30 4.83 -0.64 -0.09
CA GLY A 30 4.50 -1.66 0.90
C GLY A 30 4.44 -3.07 0.37
N ASP A 31 3.84 -3.94 1.18
CA ASP A 31 3.75 -5.37 0.94
C ASP A 31 2.61 -5.79 -0.01
N SER A 32 2.38 -7.10 -0.07
CA SER A 32 1.31 -7.70 -0.85
C SER A 32 -0.12 -7.29 -0.43
N ALA A 33 -0.34 -6.87 0.82
CA ALA A 33 -1.64 -6.39 1.27
C ALA A 33 -1.94 -5.00 0.70
N LEU A 34 -0.96 -4.09 0.76
CA LEU A 34 -1.09 -2.76 0.16
C LEU A 34 -1.26 -2.84 -1.36
N ARG A 35 -0.55 -3.79 -2.00
CA ARG A 35 -0.77 -4.13 -3.41
C ARG A 35 -2.23 -4.50 -3.67
N GLY A 36 -2.82 -5.35 -2.83
CA GLY A 36 -4.23 -5.75 -2.90
C GLY A 36 -5.19 -4.56 -2.82
N ILE A 37 -4.95 -3.62 -1.90
CA ILE A 37 -5.73 -2.38 -1.76
C ILE A 37 -5.64 -1.54 -3.03
N MET A 38 -4.42 -1.27 -3.52
CA MET A 38 -4.24 -0.50 -4.76
C MET A 38 -4.95 -1.16 -5.94
N CYS A 39 -4.85 -2.49 -6.04
CA CYS A 39 -5.55 -3.26 -7.06
C CYS A 39 -7.09 -3.10 -6.92
N GLY A 40 -7.65 -3.17 -5.72
CA GLY A 40 -9.08 -2.93 -5.49
C GLY A 40 -9.52 -1.54 -5.96
N ILE A 41 -8.74 -0.50 -5.66
CA ILE A 41 -9.02 0.87 -6.13
C ILE A 41 -8.93 0.95 -7.67
N GLY A 42 -7.92 0.33 -8.26
CA GLY A 42 -7.77 0.25 -9.72
C GLY A 42 -8.99 -0.37 -10.41
N ARG A 43 -9.57 -1.42 -9.82
CA ARG A 43 -10.80 -2.06 -10.30
C ARG A 43 -12.00 -1.11 -10.27
N ILE A 44 -12.16 -0.34 -9.18
CA ILE A 44 -13.19 0.71 -9.08
C ILE A 44 -13.02 1.71 -10.23
N LEU A 45 -11.80 2.21 -10.44
CA LEU A 45 -11.48 3.21 -11.46
C LEU A 45 -11.77 2.70 -12.88
N MET A 46 -11.54 1.41 -13.13
CA MET A 46 -11.82 0.78 -14.42
C MET A 46 -13.29 0.37 -14.60
N GLY A 47 -14.17 0.71 -13.65
CA GLY A 47 -15.62 0.59 -13.80
C GLY A 47 -16.26 -0.63 -13.14
N SER A 48 -15.51 -1.50 -12.44
CA SER A 48 -16.10 -2.59 -11.67
C SER A 48 -15.22 -3.05 -10.52
N GLU A 49 -15.73 -2.96 -9.29
CA GLU A 49 -15.05 -3.41 -8.07
C GLU A 49 -14.67 -4.91 -8.10
N LEU A 50 -15.55 -5.75 -8.64
CA LEU A 50 -15.41 -7.21 -8.61
C LEU A 50 -14.74 -7.77 -9.86
N HIS A 51 -15.01 -7.18 -11.02
CA HIS A 51 -14.64 -7.72 -12.33
C HIS A 51 -13.87 -6.73 -13.20
N GLY A 52 -13.50 -5.57 -12.68
CA GLY A 52 -12.76 -4.58 -13.42
C GLY A 52 -11.38 -5.11 -13.83
N PRO A 53 -10.90 -4.74 -15.03
CA PRO A 53 -9.53 -5.03 -15.41
C PRO A 53 -8.57 -4.33 -14.45
N ASN A 54 -7.38 -4.89 -14.29
CA ASN A 54 -6.34 -4.31 -13.46
C ASN A 54 -4.99 -4.41 -14.14
N SER A 55 -3.99 -3.70 -13.60
CA SER A 55 -2.64 -3.78 -14.14
C SER A 55 -2.03 -5.15 -13.87
N ASN A 56 -1.83 -5.94 -14.93
CA ASN A 56 -1.10 -7.21 -14.83
C ASN A 56 0.34 -7.03 -14.33
N VAL A 57 0.90 -5.83 -14.50
CA VAL A 57 2.25 -5.48 -14.05
C VAL A 57 2.35 -5.46 -12.53
N VAL A 58 1.30 -5.00 -11.84
CA VAL A 58 1.29 -4.92 -10.37
C VAL A 58 0.43 -6.01 -9.74
N CYS A 59 -0.77 -6.24 -10.27
CA CYS A 59 -1.76 -7.14 -9.71
C CYS A 59 -1.60 -8.60 -10.18
N GLY A 60 -0.68 -8.86 -11.12
CA GLY A 60 -0.44 -10.18 -11.71
C GLY A 60 -1.55 -10.61 -12.66
N SER A 61 -1.39 -11.80 -13.26
CA SER A 61 -2.43 -12.44 -14.09
C SER A 61 -2.60 -13.91 -13.71
N PRO A 62 -3.75 -14.55 -14.01
CA PRO A 62 -3.94 -15.97 -13.72
C PRO A 62 -2.93 -16.88 -14.45
N GLN A 63 -2.51 -16.50 -15.67
CA GLN A 63 -1.54 -17.27 -16.46
C GLN A 63 -0.09 -16.97 -16.06
N SER A 64 0.18 -15.76 -15.56
CA SER A 64 1.46 -15.39 -14.98
C SER A 64 1.29 -15.30 -13.47
N ARG A 65 1.46 -16.42 -12.78
CA ARG A 65 1.93 -16.39 -11.38
C ARG A 65 3.33 -15.78 -11.37
N LYS A 66 3.45 -14.48 -11.66
CA LYS A 66 4.47 -13.65 -11.06
C LYS A 66 4.11 -13.65 -9.58
N ILE A 67 4.58 -14.67 -8.89
CA ILE A 67 5.09 -14.50 -7.55
C ILE A 67 5.97 -13.27 -7.72
N VAL A 68 5.58 -12.12 -7.15
CA VAL A 68 6.45 -10.95 -7.10
C VAL A 68 7.65 -11.45 -6.30
N SER A 69 8.64 -11.93 -7.05
CA SER A 69 9.81 -12.59 -6.53
C SER A 69 10.71 -11.48 -5.99
N PHE A 70 11.44 -11.74 -4.90
CA PHE A 70 12.47 -10.85 -4.33
C PHE A 70 13.23 -9.95 -5.35
N PRO A 71 13.57 -10.37 -6.59
CA PRO A 71 14.15 -9.47 -7.60
C PRO A 71 13.30 -8.26 -8.08
N ASP A 72 12.01 -8.21 -7.75
CA ASP A 72 11.11 -7.08 -8.04
C ASP A 72 11.00 -6.08 -6.87
N LEU A 73 11.71 -6.32 -5.76
CA LEU A 73 11.80 -5.39 -4.64
C LEU A 73 12.35 -4.05 -5.11
N HIS A 74 11.81 -2.96 -4.54
CA HIS A 74 12.26 -1.58 -4.78
C HIS A 74 12.04 -1.05 -6.21
N ASN A 75 11.51 -1.87 -7.13
CA ASN A 75 11.08 -1.42 -8.44
C ASN A 75 9.79 -0.62 -8.35
N ARG A 76 9.69 0.42 -9.18
CA ARG A 76 8.50 1.25 -9.29
C ARG A 76 7.67 0.83 -10.48
N TYR A 77 6.39 0.60 -10.23
CA TYR A 77 5.40 0.30 -11.25
C TYR A 77 4.33 1.39 -11.29
N GLY A 78 4.27 2.14 -12.38
CA GLY A 78 3.29 3.19 -12.60
C GLY A 78 2.06 2.70 -13.36
N ILE A 79 0.88 3.18 -12.95
CA ILE A 79 -0.39 2.97 -13.65
C ILE A 79 -1.07 4.33 -13.81
N GLN A 80 -1.36 4.71 -15.05
CA GLN A 80 -2.05 5.95 -15.39
C GLN A 80 -3.56 5.70 -15.51
N TYR A 81 -4.37 6.46 -14.78
CA TYR A 81 -5.84 6.41 -14.81
C TYR A 81 -6.40 7.74 -15.34
N GLY A 82 -6.49 7.87 -16.68
CA GLY A 82 -6.84 9.15 -17.32
C GLY A 82 -5.68 10.15 -17.32
N PRO A 83 -5.89 11.43 -17.66
CA PRO A 83 -4.79 12.39 -17.85
C PRO A 83 -4.13 12.82 -16.54
N HIS A 84 -4.91 12.92 -15.45
CA HIS A 84 -4.48 13.61 -14.24
C HIS A 84 -4.28 12.72 -13.01
N LEU A 85 -4.50 11.41 -13.10
CA LEU A 85 -4.32 10.49 -11.97
C LEU A 85 -3.28 9.41 -12.28
N MET A 86 -2.22 9.34 -11.49
CA MET A 86 -1.21 8.29 -11.57
C MET A 86 -1.10 7.58 -10.23
N PHE A 87 -1.17 6.26 -10.26
CA PHE A 87 -0.75 5.42 -9.14
C PHE A 87 0.65 4.88 -9.41
N SER A 88 1.47 4.80 -8.37
CA SER A 88 2.73 4.07 -8.40
C SER A 88 2.74 3.04 -7.29
N PHE A 89 3.24 1.85 -7.56
CA PHE A 89 3.46 0.82 -6.54
C PHE A 89 4.93 0.49 -6.45
N ILE A 90 5.43 0.37 -5.22
CA ILE A 90 6.79 -0.06 -4.91
C ILE A 90 6.67 -1.13 -3.84
N TYR A 91 7.18 -2.33 -4.15
CA TYR A 91 7.26 -3.38 -3.15
C TYR A 91 8.44 -3.11 -2.22
N ILE A 92 8.20 -3.10 -0.91
CA ILE A 92 9.27 -3.00 0.10
C ILE A 92 9.16 -4.17 1.06
N GLU A 93 10.30 -4.56 1.62
CA GLU A 93 10.38 -5.64 2.60
C GLU A 93 10.10 -5.09 4.01
N TYR A 94 10.87 -4.07 4.42
CA TYR A 94 10.75 -3.32 5.67
C TYR A 94 11.53 -1.99 5.53
N LEU A 95 11.25 -0.99 6.36
CA LEU A 95 11.82 0.36 6.32
C LEU A 95 13.29 0.42 6.67
N HIS A 96 13.73 -0.40 7.63
CA HIS A 96 15.11 -0.39 8.12
C HIS A 96 16.12 -0.94 7.10
N ASN A 97 15.66 -1.47 5.97
CA ASN A 97 16.52 -1.84 4.85
C ASN A 97 17.08 -0.57 4.17
N GLU A 98 18.40 -0.44 4.04
CA GLU A 98 19.06 0.74 3.46
C GLU A 98 18.56 1.09 2.05
N VAL A 99 18.21 0.07 1.25
CA VAL A 99 17.66 0.26 -0.09
C VAL A 99 16.25 0.86 0.00
N THR A 100 15.42 0.41 0.94
CA THR A 100 14.10 1.00 1.21
C THR A 100 14.22 2.48 1.57
N GLY A 101 15.17 2.84 2.44
CA GLY A 101 15.44 4.24 2.80
C GLY A 101 15.81 5.10 1.60
N THR A 102 16.69 4.61 0.73
CA THR A 102 17.09 5.30 -0.51
C THR A 102 15.91 5.51 -1.46
N VAL A 103 15.07 4.49 -1.62
CA VAL A 103 13.87 4.56 -2.48
C VAL A 103 12.85 5.54 -1.90
N LEU A 104 12.65 5.53 -0.58
CA LEU A 104 11.74 6.45 0.09
C LEU A 104 12.19 7.91 -0.11
N GLN A 105 13.48 8.19 0.08
CA GLN A 105 14.05 9.53 -0.18
C GLN A 105 13.83 9.96 -1.64
N LYS A 106 14.08 9.06 -2.60
CA LYS A 106 13.80 9.33 -4.02
C LYS A 106 12.31 9.59 -4.27
N MET A 107 11.40 8.89 -3.61
CA MET A 107 9.96 9.16 -3.77
C MET A 107 9.56 10.50 -3.19
N MET A 108 10.16 10.91 -2.07
CA MET A 108 9.88 12.23 -1.49
C MET A 108 10.35 13.39 -2.39
N THR A 109 11.44 13.21 -3.15
CA THR A 109 11.93 14.22 -4.11
C THR A 109 11.08 14.29 -5.39
N GLU A 110 10.31 13.25 -5.70
CA GLU A 110 9.35 13.27 -6.81
C GLU A 110 8.04 13.98 -6.47
N HIS A 111 7.88 14.43 -5.22
CA HIS A 111 6.73 15.18 -4.71
C HIS A 111 5.38 14.55 -5.09
N PRO A 112 5.11 13.29 -4.67
CA PRO A 112 3.79 12.72 -4.83
C PRO A 112 2.75 13.54 -4.08
N TYR A 113 1.52 13.55 -4.58
CA TYR A 113 0.40 14.17 -3.88
C TYR A 113 0.14 13.48 -2.53
N ALA A 114 0.28 12.14 -2.53
CA ALA A 114 0.18 11.33 -1.33
C ALA A 114 1.12 10.12 -1.42
N LEU A 115 1.72 9.77 -0.30
CA LEU A 115 2.42 8.51 -0.10
C LEU A 115 1.62 7.66 0.89
N VAL A 116 1.22 6.46 0.47
CA VAL A 116 0.60 5.44 1.31
C VAL A 116 1.66 4.41 1.61
N LEU A 117 2.04 4.29 2.88
CA LEU A 117 3.10 3.40 3.34
C LEU A 117 2.49 2.26 4.17
N ASN A 118 2.82 1.02 3.81
CA ASN A 118 2.55 -0.16 4.63
C ASN A 118 3.85 -0.94 4.83
N THR A 119 4.35 -0.89 6.05
CA THR A 119 5.61 -1.51 6.49
C THR A 119 5.47 -2.99 6.84
N GLY A 120 4.23 -3.47 6.96
CA GLY A 120 3.93 -4.84 7.36
C GLY A 120 4.45 -5.21 8.75
N ALA A 121 4.33 -6.48 9.10
CA ALA A 121 4.78 -7.03 10.39
C ALA A 121 6.31 -7.06 10.54
N TRP A 122 7.05 -7.02 9.42
CA TRP A 122 8.50 -7.21 9.39
C TRP A 122 9.27 -6.07 10.04
N ASP A 123 8.80 -4.83 9.90
CA ASP A 123 9.39 -3.69 10.64
C ASP A 123 9.22 -3.83 12.15
N PHE A 124 8.09 -4.38 12.62
CA PHE A 124 7.90 -4.65 14.04
C PHE A 124 8.83 -5.75 14.54
N MET A 125 9.04 -6.80 13.75
CA MET A 125 10.01 -7.86 14.07
C MET A 125 11.45 -7.32 14.13
N ALA A 126 11.84 -6.45 13.20
CA ALA A 126 13.16 -5.84 13.17
C ALA A 126 13.40 -4.95 14.41
N VAL A 127 12.43 -4.10 14.76
CA VAL A 127 12.48 -3.25 15.96
C VAL A 127 12.55 -4.10 17.23
N ASN A 128 11.78 -5.19 17.32
CA ASN A 128 11.82 -6.09 18.47
C ASN A 128 13.17 -6.79 18.60
N ALA A 129 13.73 -7.31 17.50
CA ALA A 129 15.04 -7.95 17.51
C ALA A 129 16.16 -6.97 17.95
N GLU A 130 16.07 -5.70 17.55
CA GLU A 130 17.02 -4.67 17.98
C GLU A 130 16.88 -4.33 19.48
N ARG A 131 15.64 -4.27 19.99
CA ARG A 131 15.34 -4.05 21.42
C ARG A 131 15.85 -5.19 22.30
N GLU A 132 15.63 -6.44 21.89
CA GLU A 132 16.14 -7.63 22.57
C GLU A 132 17.67 -7.62 22.64
N LYS A 133 18.34 -7.30 21.53
CA LYS A 133 19.80 -7.15 21.46
C LYS A 133 20.33 -6.08 22.43
N ASN A 134 19.54 -5.05 22.70
CA ASN A 134 19.88 -3.96 23.62
C ASN A 134 19.45 -4.23 25.08
N GLY A 135 19.04 -5.46 25.41
CA GLY A 135 18.70 -5.86 26.78
C GLY A 135 17.37 -5.31 27.28
N VAL A 136 16.51 -4.82 26.38
CA VAL A 136 15.14 -4.42 26.70
C VAL A 136 14.28 -5.67 26.66
N ASN A 137 13.84 -6.14 27.84
CA ASN A 137 12.85 -7.22 27.92
C ASN A 137 11.51 -6.71 27.37
N SER A 138 11.23 -6.94 26.09
CA SER A 138 9.92 -6.68 25.51
C SER A 138 8.94 -7.74 25.99
N THR A 139 8.27 -7.47 27.10
CA THR A 139 6.97 -8.08 27.38
C THR A 139 5.83 -7.37 26.63
N ASP A 140 6.14 -6.26 25.96
CA ASP A 140 5.17 -5.39 25.30
C ASP A 140 5.01 -5.75 23.81
N LEU A 141 4.06 -6.64 23.54
CA LEU A 141 3.31 -6.67 22.30
C LEU A 141 2.85 -5.23 21.97
N CYS A 142 2.83 -4.85 20.68
CA CYS A 142 2.25 -3.56 20.27
C CYS A 142 0.75 -3.47 20.57
N ASP A 143 0.13 -4.63 20.76
CA ASP A 143 -1.25 -4.80 21.20
C ASP A 143 -1.28 -4.87 22.72
N THR A 144 -2.08 -4.01 23.36
CA THR A 144 -2.40 -4.17 24.77
C THR A 144 -3.10 -5.51 25.01
N PRO A 145 -3.13 -6.05 26.24
CA PRO A 145 -3.94 -7.24 26.54
C PRO A 145 -5.41 -7.10 26.10
N GLU A 146 -5.92 -5.86 26.08
CA GLU A 146 -7.26 -5.53 25.59
C GLU A 146 -7.37 -5.65 24.06
N ASP A 147 -6.37 -5.22 23.31
CA ASP A 147 -6.29 -5.36 21.84
C ASP A 147 -6.21 -6.83 21.41
N VAL A 148 -5.48 -7.66 22.17
CA VAL A 148 -5.43 -9.12 21.98
C VAL A 148 -6.80 -9.73 22.22
N THR A 149 -7.46 -9.37 23.32
CA THR A 149 -8.82 -9.85 23.66
C THR A 149 -9.84 -9.46 22.59
N ILE A 150 -9.75 -8.24 22.04
CA ILE A 150 -10.61 -7.75 20.95
C ILE A 150 -10.32 -8.51 19.64
N SER A 151 -9.05 -8.77 19.32
CA SER A 151 -8.66 -9.57 18.15
C SER A 151 -9.16 -11.02 18.27
N GLU A 152 -9.05 -11.63 19.45
CA GLU A 152 -9.56 -12.98 19.72
C GLU A 152 -11.09 -13.03 19.59
N HIS A 153 -11.81 -12.03 20.12
CA HIS A 153 -13.27 -11.92 19.95
C HIS A 153 -13.70 -11.69 18.50
N ARG A 154 -12.88 -11.01 17.68
CA ARG A 154 -13.13 -10.83 16.25
C ARG A 154 -12.81 -12.07 15.43
N ALA A 155 -11.82 -12.86 15.87
CA ALA A 155 -11.37 -14.08 15.21
C ALA A 155 -12.17 -15.32 15.62
N SER A 156 -12.87 -15.29 16.76
CA SER A 156 -13.80 -16.35 17.16
C SER A 156 -15.03 -16.37 16.25
N GLU A 157 -15.46 -17.57 15.83
CA GLU A 157 -16.70 -17.74 15.08
C GLU A 157 -17.89 -17.10 15.83
N PRO A 158 -18.85 -16.50 15.12
CA PRO A 158 -20.01 -15.91 15.77
C PRO A 158 -20.71 -16.99 16.59
N VAL A 159 -20.86 -16.73 17.89
CA VAL A 159 -21.66 -17.57 18.80
C VAL A 159 -23.04 -17.72 18.17
N GLN A 160 -23.38 -18.97 17.81
CA GLN A 160 -24.68 -19.35 17.26
C GLN A 160 -25.79 -19.17 18.29
#